data_AF-A0A1J4X049-F1
#
_entry.id   AF-A0A1J4X049-F1
#
_cell.length_a   1.000
_cell.length_b   1.000
_cell.length_c   1.000
_cell.angle_alpha   90.00
_cell.angle_beta   90.00
_cell.angle_gamma   90.00
#
_symmetry.space_group_name_H-M   'P 1'
#
loop_
_entity.id
_entity.type
_entity.pdbx_description
1 polymer ?
#
loop_
_entity_poly.entity_id
_entity_poly.type
_entity_poly.pdbx_seq_one_letter_code
_entity_poly.pdbx_strand_id
1 'polypeptide(L)' 'MALHVSVDDCWMAIGGLVYDVTDAVAGHPGGQAMLTGCGKDATQLFATKGRGESGPPHSSRAEAGLESYLIGTLK' A
#
# COMPACT_ATOMS: atom_id res chain seq x y z
N MET A 1 12.54 2.96 -0.02
CA MET A 1 11.65 1.78 0.04
C MET A 1 12.06 0.78 1.12
N ALA A 2 13.10 -0.04 0.93
CA ALA A 2 13.38 -1.19 1.81
C ALA A 2 13.62 -0.89 3.31
N LEU A 3 13.81 0.36 3.71
CA LEU A 3 13.98 0.78 5.11
C LEU A 3 12.63 1.12 5.80
N HIS A 4 11.58 1.42 5.03
CA HIS A 4 10.27 1.84 5.54
C HIS A 4 9.34 0.62 5.65
N VAL A 5 9.62 -0.23 6.65
CA VAL A 5 9.04 -1.59 6.80
C VAL A 5 8.26 -1.80 8.11
N SER A 6 8.04 -0.76 8.91
CA SER A 6 7.40 -0.85 10.23
C SER A 6 6.05 -0.15 10.29
N VAL A 7 5.31 -0.37 11.38
CA VAL A 7 3.97 0.22 11.59
C VAL A 7 3.99 1.74 11.68
N ASP A 8 5.11 2.30 12.09
CA ASP A 8 5.38 3.73 12.29
C ASP A 8 6.25 4.33 11.17
N ASP A 9 6.64 3.52 10.19
CA ASP A 9 7.37 3.94 9.00
C ASP A 9 7.12 2.94 7.86
N CYS A 10 6.05 3.14 7.10
CA CYS A 10 5.62 2.21 6.05
C CYS A 10 5.43 2.92 4.71
N TRP A 11 6.33 2.65 3.77
CA TRP A 11 6.18 3.09 2.38
C TRP A 11 5.84 1.93 1.48
N MET A 12 5.04 2.18 0.43
CA MET A 12 4.72 1.18 -0.59
C MET A 12 4.90 1.76 -1.99
N ALA A 13 5.37 0.94 -2.92
CA ALA A 13 5.27 1.26 -4.34
C ALA A 13 4.02 0.57 -4.93
N ILE A 14 3.18 1.32 -5.65
CA ILE A 14 1.97 0.80 -6.30
C ILE A 14 1.91 1.42 -7.70
N GLY A 15 1.99 0.60 -8.73
CA GLY A 15 1.95 1.05 -10.13
C GLY A 15 3.12 1.97 -10.51
N GLY A 16 4.30 1.77 -9.91
CA GLY A 16 5.49 2.62 -10.14
C GLY A 16 5.46 3.96 -9.40
N LEU A 17 4.42 4.25 -8.61
CA LEU A 17 4.33 5.41 -7.73
C LEU A 17 4.67 4.99 -6.29
N VAL A 18 5.26 5.89 -5.52
CA VAL A 18 5.68 5.64 -4.13
C VAL A 18 4.80 6.44 -3.17
N TYR A 19 4.28 5.75 -2.16
CA TYR A 19 3.35 6.27 -1.17
C TYR A 19 3.88 6.09 0.24
N ASP A 20 3.82 7.14 1.06
CA ASP A 20 3.98 7.04 2.50
C ASP A 20 2.61 6.77 3.12
N VAL A 21 2.38 5.52 3.52
CA VAL A 21 1.09 5.04 4.02
C VAL A 21 1.10 4.83 5.53
N THR A 22 2.07 5.42 6.23
CA THR A 22 2.25 5.28 7.67
C THR A 22 0.97 5.58 8.44
N ASP A 23 0.30 6.70 8.14
CA ASP A 23 -0.95 7.09 8.80
C ASP A 23 -2.14 6.19 8.45
N ALA A 24 -2.08 5.48 7.32
CA ALA A 24 -3.15 4.59 6.90
C ALA A 24 -3.15 3.27 7.69
N VAL A 25 -2.02 2.85 8.26
CA VAL A 25 -1.86 1.55 8.94
C VAL A 25 -2.90 1.34 10.06
N ALA A 26 -3.09 2.35 10.91
CA ALA A 26 -3.96 2.24 12.09
C ALA A 26 -5.46 2.13 11.74
N GLY A 27 -5.87 2.69 10.61
CA GLY A 27 -7.26 2.73 10.17
C GLY A 27 -7.60 1.78 9.03
N HIS A 28 -6.63 1.00 8.54
CA HIS A 28 -6.82 0.21 7.33
C HIS A 28 -7.80 -0.95 7.55
N PRO A 29 -8.89 -1.08 6.76
CA PRO A 29 -9.87 -2.16 6.93
C PRO A 29 -9.29 -3.58 6.76
N GLY A 30 -8.17 -3.72 6.03
CA GLY A 30 -7.44 -4.99 5.91
C GLY A 30 -6.56 -5.32 7.12
N GLY A 31 -6.47 -4.42 8.11
CA GLY A 31 -5.66 -4.56 9.31
C GLY A 31 -4.19 -4.83 9.01
N GLN A 32 -3.58 -5.68 9.84
CA GLN A 32 -2.15 -6.03 9.81
C GLN A 32 -1.69 -6.64 8.48
N ALA A 33 -2.60 -7.16 7.64
CA ALA A 33 -2.25 -7.71 6.32
C ALA A 33 -1.59 -6.66 5.41
N MET A 34 -1.93 -5.38 5.60
CA MET A 34 -1.30 -4.26 4.89
C MET A 34 0.22 -4.24 5.07
N LEU A 35 0.71 -4.55 6.27
CA LEU A 35 2.14 -4.45 6.60
C LEU A 35 3.03 -5.36 5.76
N THR A 36 2.47 -6.39 5.15
CA THR A 36 3.19 -7.29 4.25
C THR A 36 3.75 -6.57 3.01
N GLY A 37 3.15 -5.43 2.64
CA GLY A 37 3.56 -4.56 1.54
C GLY A 37 4.58 -3.48 1.91
N CYS A 38 4.83 -3.21 3.20
CA CYS A 38 5.75 -2.13 3.59
C CYS A 38 7.17 -2.41 3.05
N GLY A 39 7.77 -1.35 2.50
CA GLY A 39 9.09 -1.35 1.89
C GLY A 39 9.19 -2.05 0.53
N LYS A 40 8.07 -2.45 -0.08
CA LYS A 40 8.02 -3.26 -1.31
C LYS A 40 7.20 -2.61 -2.42
N ASP A 41 7.31 -3.19 -3.61
CA ASP A 41 6.27 -3.07 -4.63
C ASP A 41 5.05 -3.91 -4.20
N ALA A 42 3.99 -3.22 -3.81
CA ALA A 42 2.73 -3.75 -3.34
C ALA A 42 1.64 -3.68 -4.42
N THR A 43 1.98 -3.51 -5.71
CA THR A 43 1.00 -3.36 -6.80
C THR A 43 0.01 -4.51 -6.83
N GLN A 44 0.50 -5.77 -6.81
CA GLN A 44 -0.38 -6.94 -6.82
C GLN A 44 -1.14 -7.09 -5.49
N LEU A 45 -0.51 -6.77 -4.36
CA LEU A 45 -1.15 -6.81 -3.04
C LEU A 45 -2.33 -5.83 -2.99
N PHE A 46 -2.14 -4.62 -3.51
CA PHE A 46 -3.19 -3.62 -3.62
C PHE A 46 -4.28 -4.07 -4.61
N ALA A 47 -3.91 -4.57 -5.79
CA ALA A 47 -4.88 -5.02 -6.79
C ALA A 47 -5.77 -6.19 -6.31
N THR A 48 -5.32 -6.98 -5.31
CA THR A 48 -6.00 -8.22 -4.89
C THR A 48 -6.36 -8.28 -3.41
N LYS A 49 -6.09 -7.22 -2.65
CA LYS A 49 -6.17 -7.18 -1.17
C LYS A 49 -5.33 -8.28 -0.51
N GLY A 50 -4.24 -8.69 -1.15
CA GLY A 50 -3.37 -9.78 -0.67
C GLY A 50 -4.03 -11.16 -0.66
N ARG A 51 -5.10 -11.37 -1.44
CA ARG A 51 -5.84 -12.65 -1.50
C ARG A 51 -5.47 -13.52 -2.71
N GLY A 52 -4.28 -13.31 -3.27
CA GLY A 52 -3.80 -13.98 -4.49
C GLY A 52 -4.44 -13.40 -5.77
N GLU A 53 -4.08 -13.93 -6.93
CA GLU A 53 -4.48 -13.38 -8.24
C GLU A 53 -5.99 -13.23 -8.44
N SER A 54 -6.79 -14.07 -7.78
CA SER A 54 -8.26 -14.01 -7.84
C SER A 54 -8.90 -13.11 -6.77
N GLY A 55 -8.09 -12.37 -6.01
CA GLY A 55 -8.57 -11.46 -4.98
C GLY A 55 -9.35 -10.28 -5.56
N PRO A 56 -10.41 -9.80 -4.88
CA PRO A 56 -11.18 -8.68 -5.38
C PRO A 56 -10.36 -7.38 -5.30
N PRO A 57 -10.53 -6.45 -6.25
CA PRO A 57 -9.85 -5.17 -6.22
C PRO A 57 -10.27 -4.33 -5.02
N HIS A 58 -9.41 -3.38 -4.64
CA HIS A 58 -9.80 -2.28 -3.77
C HIS A 58 -10.96 -1.49 -4.39
N SER A 59 -11.72 -0.77 -3.56
CA SER A 59 -12.81 0.05 -4.07
C SER A 59 -12.25 1.31 -4.73
N SER A 60 -13.00 1.93 -5.63
CA SER A 60 -12.61 3.21 -6.27
C SER A 60 -12.31 4.31 -5.25
N ARG A 61 -12.94 4.28 -4.07
CA ARG A 61 -12.63 5.21 -2.98
C ARG A 61 -11.26 4.94 -2.35
N ALA A 62 -10.87 3.68 -2.19
CA ALA A 62 -9.54 3.34 -1.68
C ALA A 62 -8.46 3.66 -2.72
N GLU A 63 -8.74 3.46 -4.01
CA GLU A 63 -7.87 3.89 -5.12
C GLU A 63 -7.66 5.40 -5.11
N ALA A 64 -8.74 6.19 -5.08
CA ALA A 64 -8.62 7.65 -5.01
C ALA A 64 -7.90 8.14 -3.75
N GLY A 65 -8.02 7.41 -2.64
CA GLY A 65 -7.35 7.74 -1.38
C GLY A 65 -5.82 7.66 -1.45
N LEU A 66 -5.25 6.89 -2.38
CA LEU A 66 -3.80 6.78 -2.55
C LEU A 66 -3.13 8.12 -2.84
N GLU A 67 -3.83 9.03 -3.54
CA GLU A 67 -3.29 10.34 -3.91
C GLU A 67 -2.83 11.16 -2.70
N SER A 68 -3.52 11.03 -1.56
CA SER A 68 -3.17 11.75 -0.33
C SER A 68 -1.85 11.29 0.30
N TYR A 69 -1.34 10.13 -0.10
CA TYR A 69 -0.12 9.51 0.42
C TYR A 69 1.04 9.56 -0.57
N LEU A 70 0.84 10.11 -1.78
CA LEU A 70 1.84 10.10 -2.84
C LEU A 70 3.04 10.99 -2.48
N ILE A 71 4.24 10.41 -2.52
CA ILE A 71 5.50 11.14 -2.24
C ILE A 71 6.48 11.13 -3.42
N GLY A 72 6.20 10.36 -4.48
CA GLY A 72 7.02 10.39 -5.69
C GLY A 72 6.84 9.16 -6.57
N THR A 73 7.87 8.88 -7.37
CA THR A 73 7.91 7.74 -8.29
C THR A 73 9.04 6.77 -7.94
N LEU A 74 8.85 5.50 -8.27
CA LEU A 74 9.88 4.48 -8.15
C LEU A 74 10.81 4.60 -9.37
N LYS A 75 12.12 4.78 -9.13
CA LYS A 75 13.15 4.82 -10.18
C LYS A 75 13.74 3.44 -10.42
#